data_AF-V4N956-F1
#
_entry.id   AF-V4N956-F1
#
_cell.length_a   1.000
_cell.length_b   1.000
_cell.length_c   1.000
_cell.angle_alpha   90.00
_cell.angle_beta   90.00
_cell.angle_gamma   90.00
#
_symmetry.space_group_name_H-M   'P 1'
#
loop_
_entity.id
_entity.type
_entity.pdbx_description
1 polymer ?
#
loop_
_entity_poly.entity_id
_entity_poly.type
_entity_poly.pdbx_seq_one_letter_code
_entity_poly.pdbx_strand_id
1 'polypeptide(L)'
;MASDMKKSNRRLRAISLVALAAGAMTLSACVSPVAGPSGVYAKPIGNAPVTANPTAYSDALVCMGSYARKHNLASPRMAVGRISDYTGKVEYEGGRKITQGASLMAMTALAKSGARQVERFDTSVSELELKYANNKLITDNETANPSEAADYRRIMAGQIAGSDFHIVGGITELNYNIRSSGIDAYVGDVDARDTKGIVNGRLYVMNVALDLRLVDTRTLEVVDVISYQKQIIGREIKAGVFDFFNGNIFDVSAGEGGLEPMQLAVRALIERATLEFMANLYGVSGPDICLSPKDDFLNDATLGKTGGYTPAYDNLETNNAGTREDPSRWHNTSNRSSGNGRY
;
A
#
# COMPACT_ATOMS: atom_id res chain seq x y z
N MET A 1 -13.25 -69.04 -32.82
CA MET A 1 -12.31 -68.07 -32.20
C MET A 1 -12.69 -66.58 -32.37
N ALA A 2 -13.82 -66.24 -33.01
CA ALA A 2 -14.25 -64.83 -33.21
C ALA A 2 -15.39 -64.37 -32.25
N SER A 3 -15.97 -65.27 -31.46
CA SER A 3 -17.09 -64.98 -30.55
C SER A 3 -16.63 -64.41 -29.19
N ASP A 4 -15.51 -64.89 -28.65
CA ASP A 4 -15.02 -64.49 -27.33
C ASP A 4 -14.40 -63.07 -27.32
N MET A 5 -13.82 -62.63 -28.43
CA MET A 5 -13.17 -61.33 -28.54
C MET A 5 -14.17 -60.15 -28.52
N LYS A 6 -15.39 -60.35 -29.03
CA LYS A 6 -16.49 -59.37 -28.97
C LYS A 6 -17.10 -59.22 -27.57
N LYS A 7 -17.10 -60.30 -26.77
CA LYS A 7 -17.59 -60.29 -25.38
C LYS A 7 -16.65 -59.55 -24.43
N SER A 8 -15.34 -59.69 -24.64
CA SER A 8 -14.31 -58.99 -23.86
C SER A 8 -14.39 -57.46 -24.01
N ASN A 9 -14.49 -56.95 -25.24
CA ASN A 9 -14.59 -55.50 -25.50
C ASN A 9 -15.89 -54.85 -25.01
N ARG A 10 -17.01 -55.59 -24.94
CA ARG A 10 -18.26 -55.10 -24.33
C ARG A 10 -18.16 -55.02 -22.81
N ARG A 11 -17.47 -55.98 -22.16
CA ARG A 11 -17.24 -55.96 -20.71
C ARG A 11 -16.30 -54.83 -20.31
N LEU A 12 -15.21 -54.57 -21.05
CA LEU A 12 -14.32 -53.44 -20.76
C LEU A 12 -15.03 -52.08 -20.93
N ARG A 13 -15.83 -51.88 -21.99
CA ARG A 13 -16.61 -50.64 -22.16
C ARG A 13 -17.67 -50.42 -21.08
N ALA A 14 -18.31 -51.49 -20.61
CA ALA A 14 -19.28 -51.41 -19.52
C ALA A 14 -18.61 -51.06 -18.18
N ILE A 15 -17.42 -51.61 -17.90
CA ILE A 15 -16.64 -51.29 -16.70
C ILE A 15 -16.15 -49.84 -16.72
N SER A 16 -15.68 -49.33 -17.86
CA SER A 16 -15.28 -47.92 -18.00
C SER A 16 -16.45 -46.93 -17.83
N LEU A 17 -17.65 -47.26 -18.33
CA LEU A 17 -18.84 -46.42 -18.16
C LEU A 17 -19.36 -46.39 -16.71
N VAL A 18 -19.30 -47.53 -16.01
CA VAL A 18 -19.66 -47.61 -14.59
C VAL A 18 -18.65 -46.88 -13.71
N ALA A 19 -17.35 -46.94 -14.04
CA ALA A 19 -16.31 -46.20 -13.34
C ALA A 19 -16.44 -44.67 -13.55
N LEU A 20 -16.79 -44.22 -14.76
CA LEU A 20 -17.05 -42.80 -15.05
C LEU A 20 -18.30 -42.28 -14.33
N ALA A 21 -19.37 -43.08 -14.30
CA ALA A 21 -20.61 -42.72 -13.61
C ALA A 21 -20.45 -42.72 -12.08
N ALA A 22 -19.67 -43.66 -11.53
CA ALA A 22 -19.33 -43.69 -10.11
C ALA A 22 -18.45 -42.50 -9.69
N GLY A 23 -17.51 -42.08 -10.54
CA GLY A 23 -16.70 -40.88 -10.32
C GLY A 23 -17.50 -39.57 -10.39
N ALA A 24 -18.53 -39.50 -11.24
CA ALA A 24 -19.40 -38.32 -11.31
C ALA A 24 -20.34 -38.18 -10.10
N MET A 25 -20.73 -39.28 -9.46
CA MET A 25 -21.61 -39.27 -8.27
C MET A 25 -20.87 -38.96 -6.97
N THR A 26 -19.54 -39.08 -6.90
CA THR A 26 -18.77 -38.72 -5.70
C THR A 26 -18.44 -37.22 -5.61
N LEU A 27 -18.60 -36.46 -6.70
CA LEU A 27 -18.35 -35.01 -6.73
C LEU A 27 -19.56 -34.16 -6.26
N SER A 28 -20.77 -34.72 -6.21
CA SER A 28 -22.00 -33.97 -5.88
C SER A 28 -22.42 -34.04 -4.40
N ALA A 29 -21.64 -34.68 -3.53
CA ALA A 29 -22.03 -34.93 -2.13
C ALA A 29 -21.44 -33.96 -1.08
N CYS A 30 -20.59 -32.99 -1.45
CA CYS A 30 -19.78 -32.24 -0.47
C CYS A 30 -20.30 -30.85 -0.09
N VAL A 31 -21.44 -30.39 -0.62
CA VAL A 31 -21.96 -29.04 -0.28
C VAL A 31 -23.44 -29.13 0.09
N SER A 32 -23.72 -29.03 1.40
CA SER A 32 -25.08 -28.90 1.92
C SER A 32 -25.58 -27.46 1.73
N PRO A 33 -26.74 -27.24 1.10
CA PRO A 33 -27.38 -25.92 1.04
C PRO A 33 -28.12 -25.57 2.34
N VAL A 34 -27.96 -26.37 3.40
CA VAL A 34 -28.55 -26.15 4.72
C VAL A 34 -27.43 -25.83 5.70
N ALA A 35 -27.56 -24.68 6.37
CA ALA A 35 -26.60 -24.26 7.40
C ALA A 35 -26.59 -25.27 8.55
N GLY A 36 -25.40 -25.58 9.07
CA GLY A 36 -25.26 -26.42 10.24
C GLY A 36 -25.81 -25.75 11.52
N PRO A 37 -25.81 -26.45 12.66
CA PRO A 37 -26.32 -25.92 13.94
C PRO A 37 -25.66 -24.60 14.41
N SER A 38 -24.47 -24.28 13.89
CA SER A 38 -23.76 -23.02 14.13
C SER A 38 -24.15 -21.89 13.16
N GLY A 39 -25.17 -22.07 12.30
CA GLY A 39 -25.66 -21.06 11.35
C GLY A 39 -24.75 -20.80 10.14
N VAL A 40 -23.70 -21.60 9.96
CA VAL A 40 -22.77 -21.48 8.82
C VAL A 40 -22.91 -22.67 7.88
N TYR A 41 -22.81 -22.39 6.58
CA TYR A 41 -22.90 -23.39 5.51
C TYR A 41 -21.60 -24.16 5.30
N ALA A 42 -20.45 -23.56 5.63
CA ALA A 42 -19.14 -24.19 5.55
C ALA A 42 -18.17 -23.54 6.55
N LYS A 43 -17.18 -24.31 7.01
CA LYS A 43 -16.03 -23.73 7.70
C LYS A 43 -15.14 -23.03 6.65
N PRO A 44 -14.58 -21.84 6.94
CA PRO A 44 -13.61 -21.20 6.06
C PRO A 44 -12.48 -22.17 5.71
N ILE A 45 -12.10 -22.23 4.42
CA ILE A 45 -11.07 -23.15 3.92
C ILE A 45 -9.68 -22.71 4.41
N GLY A 46 -9.47 -21.41 4.63
CA GLY A 46 -8.19 -20.85 5.08
C GLY A 46 -8.11 -20.65 6.60
N ASN A 47 -6.90 -20.84 7.15
CA ASN A 47 -6.53 -20.54 8.54
C ASN A 47 -5.39 -19.49 8.65
N ALA A 48 -5.11 -18.77 7.56
CA ALA A 48 -4.04 -17.77 7.53
C ALA A 48 -4.35 -16.63 8.53
N PRO A 49 -3.41 -16.26 9.42
CA PRO A 49 -3.63 -15.23 10.42
C PRO A 49 -3.62 -13.83 9.80
N VAL A 50 -4.25 -12.87 10.49
CA VAL A 50 -4.08 -11.45 10.18
C VAL A 50 -2.64 -11.05 10.48
N THR A 51 -1.94 -10.44 9.52
CA THR A 51 -0.58 -9.92 9.67
C THR A 51 -0.54 -8.42 9.40
N ALA A 52 0.52 -7.75 9.88
CA ALA A 52 0.82 -6.39 9.47
C ALA A 52 1.09 -6.32 7.94
N ASN A 53 0.96 -5.12 7.37
CA ASN A 53 1.27 -4.83 5.96
C ASN A 53 2.45 -3.85 5.83
N PRO A 54 3.67 -4.24 6.25
CA PRO A 54 4.85 -3.39 6.18
C PRO A 54 5.43 -3.31 4.77
N THR A 55 6.29 -2.33 4.55
CA THR A 55 7.17 -2.24 3.38
C THR A 55 8.62 -2.07 3.86
N ALA A 56 9.58 -2.04 2.93
CA ALA A 56 10.99 -1.76 3.25
C ALA A 56 11.20 -0.42 4.01
N TYR A 57 10.24 0.51 3.95
CA TYR A 57 10.34 1.83 4.59
C TYR A 57 9.55 1.93 5.90
N SER A 58 8.79 0.89 6.27
CA SER A 58 7.94 0.93 7.46
C SER A 58 8.74 1.10 8.76
N ASP A 59 9.88 0.41 8.90
CA ASP A 59 10.72 0.50 10.10
C ASP A 59 11.40 1.86 10.21
N ALA A 60 11.81 2.44 9.08
CA ALA A 60 12.39 3.78 9.04
C ALA A 60 11.38 4.86 9.47
N LEU A 61 10.10 4.73 9.08
CA LEU A 61 9.03 5.61 9.58
C LEU A 61 8.86 5.49 11.09
N VAL A 62 8.82 4.27 11.63
CA VAL A 62 8.71 4.05 13.09
C VAL A 62 9.92 4.59 13.84
N CYS A 63 11.12 4.44 13.27
CA CYS A 63 12.34 5.06 13.76
C CYS A 63 12.20 6.58 13.79
N MET A 64 11.68 7.20 12.73
CA MET A 64 11.51 8.65 12.62
C MET A 64 10.59 9.19 13.73
N GLY A 65 9.45 8.52 13.98
CA GLY A 65 8.56 8.90 15.08
C GLY A 65 9.22 8.74 16.45
N SER A 66 10.08 7.75 16.61
CA SER A 66 10.84 7.53 17.85
C SER A 66 11.95 8.56 18.04
N TYR A 67 12.62 8.96 16.95
CA TYR A 67 13.61 10.02 16.91
C TYR A 67 12.98 11.35 17.35
N ALA A 68 11.85 11.74 16.76
CA ALA A 68 11.14 12.97 17.12
C ALA A 68 10.78 13.02 18.61
N ARG A 69 10.26 11.91 19.16
CA ARG A 69 9.96 11.80 20.61
C ARG A 69 11.21 11.90 21.46
N LYS A 70 12.28 11.18 21.12
CA LYS A 70 13.55 11.15 21.87
C LYS A 70 14.21 12.54 21.93
N HIS A 71 14.08 13.32 20.86
CA HIS A 71 14.66 14.65 20.74
C HIS A 71 13.69 15.79 21.10
N ASN A 72 12.48 15.48 21.60
CA ASN A 72 11.43 16.46 21.94
C ASN A 72 11.11 17.43 20.78
N LEU A 73 11.14 16.92 19.54
CA LEU A 73 10.79 17.70 18.37
C LEU A 73 9.28 17.91 18.29
N ALA A 74 8.86 19.08 17.83
CA ALA A 74 7.44 19.35 17.62
C ALA A 74 6.90 18.49 16.47
N SER A 75 6.01 17.54 16.78
CA SER A 75 5.32 16.77 15.74
C SER A 75 4.41 17.69 14.92
N PRO A 76 4.65 17.83 13.60
CA PRO A 76 3.82 18.69 12.75
C PRO A 76 2.40 18.15 12.70
N ARG A 77 1.43 19.07 12.60
CA ARG A 77 0.04 18.68 12.44
C ARG A 77 -0.31 18.56 10.96
N MET A 78 -0.55 17.34 10.52
CA MET A 78 -0.67 16.96 9.12
C MET A 78 -2.11 16.63 8.76
N ALA A 79 -2.56 17.10 7.60
CA ALA A 79 -3.74 16.58 6.93
C ALA A 79 -3.35 15.81 5.67
N VAL A 80 -4.21 14.91 5.22
CA VAL A 80 -4.05 14.24 3.93
C VAL A 80 -5.26 14.58 3.08
N GLY A 81 -5.02 15.15 1.90
CA GLY A 81 -6.04 15.37 0.90
C GLY A 81 -6.20 14.16 -0.01
N ARG A 82 -6.69 14.40 -1.23
CA ARG A 82 -6.84 13.32 -2.21
C ARG A 82 -5.50 12.97 -2.86
N ILE A 83 -5.13 11.70 -2.75
CA ILE A 83 -4.08 11.05 -3.53
C ILE A 83 -4.79 10.11 -4.50
N SER A 84 -4.99 10.57 -5.74
CA SER A 84 -5.86 9.90 -6.71
C SER A 84 -5.08 9.04 -7.70
N ASP A 85 -5.75 8.08 -8.34
CA ASP A 85 -5.21 7.38 -9.50
C ASP A 85 -5.44 8.20 -10.77
N TYR A 86 -4.35 8.75 -11.32
CA TYR A 86 -4.33 9.48 -12.58
C TYR A 86 -3.85 8.62 -13.76
N THR A 87 -3.51 7.35 -13.53
CA THR A 87 -3.02 6.45 -14.59
C THR A 87 -4.11 6.07 -15.59
N GLY A 88 -5.37 6.15 -15.17
CA GLY A 88 -6.54 5.79 -15.97
C GLY A 88 -6.65 4.29 -16.30
N LYS A 89 -5.78 3.44 -15.75
CA LYS A 89 -5.75 2.00 -16.07
C LYS A 89 -6.90 1.26 -15.39
N VAL A 90 -7.56 0.39 -16.15
CA VAL A 90 -8.69 -0.43 -15.71
C VAL A 90 -8.38 -1.91 -15.93
N GLU A 91 -8.96 -2.75 -15.08
CA GLU A 91 -8.98 -4.21 -15.24
C GLU A 91 -9.88 -4.60 -16.43
N TYR A 92 -9.59 -5.72 -17.09
CA TYR A 92 -10.42 -6.24 -18.19
C TYR A 92 -11.84 -6.62 -17.72
N GLU A 93 -11.95 -7.15 -16.51
CA GLU A 93 -13.22 -7.54 -15.87
C GLU A 93 -13.98 -6.35 -15.26
N GLY A 94 -13.46 -5.12 -15.41
CA GLY A 94 -13.99 -3.91 -14.80
C GLY A 94 -13.33 -3.60 -13.45
N GLY A 95 -13.25 -2.31 -13.13
CA GLY A 95 -12.58 -1.82 -11.92
C GLY A 95 -11.22 -1.17 -12.20
N ARG A 96 -10.67 -0.49 -11.19
CA ARG A 96 -9.38 0.22 -11.28
C ARG A 96 -8.24 -0.76 -11.05
N LYS A 97 -7.16 -0.63 -11.83
CA LYS A 97 -5.97 -1.46 -11.64
C LYS A 97 -5.17 -1.07 -10.39
N ILE A 98 -5.15 0.22 -10.09
CA ILE A 98 -4.44 0.78 -8.94
C ILE A 98 -5.43 1.07 -7.81
N THR A 99 -4.93 0.92 -6.58
CA THR A 99 -5.67 1.26 -5.36
C THR A 99 -6.23 2.68 -5.39
N GLN A 100 -7.48 2.82 -4.94
CA GLN A 100 -8.10 4.13 -4.67
C GLN A 100 -7.91 4.57 -3.20
N GLY A 101 -7.12 3.80 -2.43
CA GLY A 101 -6.87 4.02 -1.01
C GLY A 101 -5.52 4.67 -0.69
N ALA A 102 -4.88 5.31 -1.67
CA ALA A 102 -3.55 5.90 -1.49
C ALA A 102 -3.50 6.97 -0.38
N SER A 103 -4.54 7.79 -0.25
CA SER A 103 -4.67 8.73 0.88
C SER A 103 -4.61 8.03 2.24
N LEU A 104 -5.29 6.90 2.39
CA LEU A 104 -5.28 6.11 3.64
C LEU A 104 -3.91 5.46 3.89
N MET A 105 -3.18 5.09 2.84
CA MET A 105 -1.80 4.62 2.97
C MET A 105 -0.88 5.74 3.47
N ALA A 106 -1.04 6.97 2.98
CA ALA A 106 -0.27 8.13 3.45
C ALA A 106 -0.60 8.49 4.90
N MET A 107 -1.88 8.45 5.29
CA MET A 107 -2.28 8.63 6.70
C MET A 107 -1.65 7.57 7.62
N THR A 108 -1.60 6.31 7.15
CA THR A 108 -0.92 5.23 7.88
C THR A 108 0.59 5.50 8.01
N ALA A 109 1.23 5.99 6.95
CA ALA A 109 2.65 6.33 6.96
C ALA A 109 2.95 7.51 7.91
N LEU A 110 2.10 8.53 7.93
CA LEU A 110 2.18 9.67 8.85
C LEU A 110 1.99 9.25 10.32
N ALA A 111 1.12 8.27 10.58
CA ALA A 111 0.96 7.70 11.91
C ALA A 111 2.25 7.00 12.37
N LYS A 112 2.88 6.22 11.47
CA LYS A 112 4.16 5.55 11.75
C LYS A 112 5.27 6.56 12.04
N SER A 113 5.34 7.67 11.31
CA SER A 113 6.36 8.72 11.48
C SER A 113 6.16 9.63 12.69
N GLY A 114 5.06 9.49 13.45
CA GLY A 114 4.81 10.29 14.64
C GLY A 114 4.19 11.67 14.37
N ALA A 115 3.62 11.89 13.19
CA ALA A 115 2.86 13.11 12.88
C ALA A 115 1.55 13.17 13.66
N ARG A 116 1.10 14.38 14.01
CA ARG A 116 -0.25 14.59 14.58
C ARG A 116 -1.23 14.77 13.44
N GLN A 117 -2.20 13.89 13.28
CA GLN A 117 -3.10 13.96 12.13
C GLN A 117 -4.40 14.70 12.42
N VAL A 118 -4.92 15.43 11.44
CA VAL A 118 -6.28 15.97 11.43
C VAL A 118 -7.03 15.49 10.19
N GLU A 119 -8.30 15.14 10.38
CA GLU A 119 -9.14 14.59 9.31
C GLU A 119 -9.61 15.69 8.36
N ARG A 120 -9.31 15.52 7.06
CA ARG A 120 -9.69 16.41 5.95
C ARG A 120 -9.99 15.65 4.65
N PHE A 121 -9.83 14.33 4.65
CA PHE A 121 -10.10 13.47 3.51
C PHE A 121 -11.59 13.08 3.46
N ASP A 122 -12.13 12.64 4.59
CA ASP A 122 -13.55 12.33 4.73
C ASP A 122 -14.18 13.15 5.88
N THR A 123 -14.68 14.34 5.52
CA THR A 123 -15.33 15.25 6.45
C THR A 123 -16.83 14.99 6.58
N SER A 124 -17.40 14.02 5.86
CA SER A 124 -18.85 13.84 5.76
C SER A 124 -19.53 13.64 7.12
N VAL A 125 -18.96 12.78 7.97
CA VAL A 125 -19.43 12.55 9.33
C VAL A 125 -19.24 13.80 10.19
N SER A 126 -18.08 14.46 10.08
CA SER A 126 -17.79 15.68 10.86
C SER A 126 -18.74 16.84 10.52
N GLU A 127 -19.07 17.00 9.24
CA GLU A 127 -20.05 17.97 8.74
C GLU A 127 -21.46 17.64 9.23
N LEU A 128 -21.83 16.35 9.25
CA LEU A 128 -23.12 15.90 9.76
C LEU A 128 -23.25 16.15 11.27
N GLU A 129 -22.22 15.81 12.05
CA GLU A 129 -22.17 16.07 13.49
C GLU A 129 -22.27 17.58 13.78
N LEU A 130 -21.59 18.42 12.98
CA LEU A 130 -21.67 19.87 13.11
C LEU A 130 -23.08 20.39 12.78
N LYS A 131 -23.71 19.84 11.73
CA LYS A 131 -25.08 20.18 11.35
C LYS A 131 -26.08 19.78 12.43
N TYR A 132 -25.95 18.60 13.02
CA TYR A 132 -26.79 18.15 14.12
C TYR A 132 -26.59 18.98 15.38
N ALA A 133 -25.35 19.30 15.75
CA ALA A 133 -25.05 20.20 16.86
C ALA A 133 -25.67 21.59 16.64
N ASN A 134 -25.54 22.15 15.42
CA ASN A 134 -26.12 23.44 15.07
C ASN A 134 -27.66 23.45 15.17
N ASN A 135 -28.30 22.34 14.81
CA ASN A 135 -29.74 22.15 14.94
C ASN A 135 -30.17 21.68 16.33
N LYS A 136 -29.24 21.59 17.29
CA LYS A 136 -29.48 21.15 18.68
C LYS A 136 -30.08 19.74 18.77
N LEU A 137 -29.72 18.85 17.84
CA LEU A 137 -30.27 17.50 17.71
C LEU A 137 -29.46 16.43 18.45
N ILE A 138 -28.24 16.75 18.90
CA ILE A 138 -27.34 15.81 19.57
C ILE A 138 -26.80 16.39 20.88
N THR A 139 -26.41 15.50 21.78
CA THR A 139 -25.81 15.80 23.08
C THR A 139 -24.64 14.87 23.35
N ASP A 140 -23.70 15.33 24.16
CA ASP A 140 -22.57 14.54 24.67
C ASP A 140 -22.91 13.80 25.98
N ASN A 141 -24.01 14.20 26.63
CA ASN A 141 -24.44 13.62 27.89
C ASN A 141 -25.41 12.45 27.63
N GLU A 142 -25.42 11.47 28.54
CA GLU A 142 -26.43 10.41 28.49
C GLU A 142 -27.84 10.99 28.64
N THR A 143 -28.75 10.63 27.73
CA THR A 143 -30.15 11.04 27.79
C THR A 143 -30.95 10.06 28.66
N ALA A 144 -31.28 10.46 29.89
CA ALA A 144 -32.06 9.63 30.81
C ALA A 144 -33.50 9.35 30.31
N ASN A 145 -34.09 10.28 29.56
CA ASN A 145 -35.40 10.13 28.94
C ASN A 145 -35.38 10.71 27.51
N PRO A 146 -35.59 9.90 26.46
CA PRO A 146 -35.61 10.36 25.07
C PRO A 146 -36.73 11.37 24.73
N SER A 147 -37.72 11.52 25.62
CA SER A 147 -38.87 12.40 25.42
C SER A 147 -38.71 13.78 26.06
N GLU A 148 -37.61 14.02 26.77
CA GLU A 148 -37.33 15.31 27.43
C GLU A 148 -36.17 16.03 26.75
N ALA A 149 -36.22 17.37 26.75
CA ALA A 149 -35.16 18.19 26.18
C ALA A 149 -33.88 18.05 27.01
N ALA A 150 -32.82 17.48 26.42
CA ALA A 150 -31.48 17.44 27.00
C ALA A 150 -30.66 18.68 26.61
N ASP A 151 -29.57 18.95 27.35
CA ASP A 151 -28.59 19.96 26.92
C ASP A 151 -27.94 19.50 25.60
N TYR A 152 -27.68 20.43 24.69
CA TYR A 152 -27.21 20.11 23.34
C TYR A 152 -25.72 20.36 23.19
N ARG A 153 -25.07 19.63 22.28
CA ARG A 153 -23.65 19.85 21.94
C ARG A 153 -23.48 21.26 21.36
N ARG A 154 -22.64 22.08 22.00
CA ARG A 154 -22.36 23.45 21.59
C ARG A 154 -21.15 23.51 20.67
N ILE A 155 -21.24 24.33 19.63
CA ILE A 155 -20.14 24.60 18.71
C ILE A 155 -19.29 25.73 19.29
N MET A 156 -18.03 25.42 19.65
CA MET A 156 -17.11 26.39 20.23
C MET A 156 -16.14 26.95 19.17
N ALA A 157 -15.79 28.23 19.31
CA ALA A 157 -14.77 28.84 18.47
C ALA A 157 -13.41 28.13 18.66
N GLY A 158 -12.76 27.76 17.56
CA GLY A 158 -11.46 27.07 17.60
C GLY A 158 -11.53 25.58 17.96
N GLN A 159 -12.71 24.97 18.05
CA GLN A 159 -12.84 23.54 18.40
C GLN A 159 -12.21 22.59 17.37
N ILE A 160 -12.17 23.00 16.10
CA ILE A 160 -11.52 22.23 15.02
C ILE A 160 -10.06 22.67 14.93
N ALA A 161 -9.14 21.77 15.26
CA ALA A 161 -7.72 21.99 15.08
C ALA A 161 -7.39 22.20 13.60
N GLY A 162 -6.77 23.34 13.24
CA GLY A 162 -6.18 23.55 11.91
C GLY A 162 -4.92 22.72 11.72
N SER A 163 -4.59 22.29 10.50
CA SER A 163 -3.32 21.65 10.13
C SER A 163 -2.22 22.68 9.90
N ASP A 164 -0.97 22.27 10.08
CA ASP A 164 0.20 23.04 9.65
C ASP A 164 0.44 22.77 8.16
N PHE A 165 0.52 21.51 7.76
CA PHE A 165 0.72 21.09 6.37
C PHE A 165 -0.32 20.08 5.91
N HIS A 166 -0.47 19.95 4.60
CA HIS A 166 -1.27 18.89 4.00
C HIS A 166 -0.56 18.23 2.80
N ILE A 167 -0.78 16.93 2.64
CA ILE A 167 -0.24 16.14 1.51
C ILE A 167 -1.33 15.92 0.46
N VAL A 168 -1.02 16.21 -0.80
CA VAL A 168 -1.89 15.96 -1.96
C VAL A 168 -1.07 15.44 -3.14
N GLY A 169 -1.73 14.74 -4.08
CA GLY A 169 -1.04 14.26 -5.27
C GLY A 169 -1.76 13.09 -5.93
N GLY A 170 -1.00 12.17 -6.51
CA GLY A 170 -1.59 10.96 -7.08
C GLY A 170 -0.58 9.98 -7.64
N ILE A 171 -1.09 8.78 -7.99
CA ILE A 171 -0.38 7.82 -8.83
C ILE A 171 -0.52 8.30 -10.27
N THR A 172 0.58 8.68 -10.89
CA THR A 172 0.60 9.33 -12.20
C THR A 172 0.96 8.38 -13.32
N GLU A 173 1.70 7.31 -13.02
CA GLU A 173 2.11 6.34 -14.03
C GLU A 173 1.85 4.89 -13.65
N LEU A 174 1.47 4.12 -14.66
CA LEU A 174 1.48 2.67 -14.64
C LEU A 174 1.76 2.17 -16.07
N ASN A 175 3.00 1.77 -16.36
CA ASN A 175 3.35 1.19 -17.66
C ASN A 175 3.64 -0.30 -17.53
N TYR A 176 2.98 -1.06 -18.40
CA TYR A 176 3.20 -2.49 -18.53
C TYR A 176 4.31 -2.78 -19.53
N ASN A 177 4.98 -3.92 -19.35
CA ASN A 177 5.85 -4.50 -20.36
C ASN A 177 7.01 -3.59 -20.79
N ILE A 178 7.69 -2.98 -19.82
CA ILE A 178 8.91 -2.19 -20.05
C ILE A 178 10.03 -3.09 -20.59
N ARG A 179 10.05 -4.35 -20.13
CA ARG A 179 10.89 -5.42 -20.65
C ARG A 179 10.20 -6.75 -20.40
N SER A 180 10.08 -7.57 -21.44
CA SER A 180 9.72 -8.98 -21.31
C SER A 180 10.79 -9.86 -21.91
N SER A 181 11.09 -10.95 -21.23
CA SER A 181 11.98 -12.00 -21.72
C SER A 181 11.31 -13.35 -21.48
N GLY A 182 11.24 -14.17 -22.51
CA GLY A 182 10.71 -15.53 -22.46
C GLY A 182 11.78 -16.52 -22.89
N ILE A 183 11.88 -17.65 -22.20
CA ILE A 183 12.64 -18.82 -22.64
C ILE A 183 11.64 -19.97 -22.78
N ASP A 184 11.53 -20.48 -24.00
CA ASP A 184 10.71 -21.65 -24.30
C ASP A 184 11.66 -22.80 -24.65
N ALA A 185 11.66 -23.84 -23.81
CA ALA A 185 12.43 -25.06 -24.02
C ALA A 185 11.49 -26.20 -24.38
N TYR A 186 11.72 -26.80 -25.56
CA TYR A 186 10.99 -27.97 -26.03
C TYR A 186 11.81 -29.22 -25.73
N VAL A 187 11.20 -30.21 -25.09
CA VAL A 187 11.83 -31.49 -24.76
C VAL A 187 10.98 -32.59 -25.38
N GLY A 188 11.47 -33.25 -26.43
CA GLY A 188 10.77 -34.37 -27.08
C GLY A 188 11.47 -34.84 -28.37
N ASP A 189 11.32 -36.12 -28.69
CA ASP A 189 11.90 -36.73 -29.90
C ASP A 189 11.16 -36.29 -31.19
N VAL A 190 11.78 -36.51 -32.35
CA VAL A 190 11.23 -36.20 -33.69
C VAL A 190 10.10 -37.13 -34.12
N ASP A 191 9.84 -38.21 -33.38
CA ASP A 191 8.73 -39.12 -33.66
C ASP A 191 7.39 -38.50 -33.26
N ALA A 192 6.37 -38.67 -34.12
CA ALA A 192 5.04 -38.10 -33.94
C ALA A 192 4.23 -38.75 -32.81
N ARG A 193 4.75 -39.84 -32.22
CA ARG A 193 4.10 -40.64 -31.16
C ARG A 193 4.69 -40.43 -29.77
N ASP A 194 5.75 -39.63 -29.65
CA ASP A 194 6.42 -39.40 -28.38
C ASP A 194 5.86 -38.19 -27.63
N THR A 195 5.85 -38.33 -26.31
CA THR A 195 5.42 -37.29 -25.37
C THR A 195 6.31 -36.06 -25.49
N LYS A 196 5.74 -34.90 -25.82
CA LYS A 196 6.46 -33.63 -25.94
C LYS A 196 6.24 -32.79 -24.69
N GLY A 197 7.31 -32.41 -24.02
CA GLY A 197 7.31 -31.42 -22.94
C GLY A 197 7.61 -30.02 -23.46
N ILE A 198 6.92 -29.02 -22.92
CA ILE A 198 7.27 -27.62 -23.06
C ILE A 198 7.48 -27.04 -21.67
N VAL A 199 8.61 -26.36 -21.48
CA VAL A 199 8.83 -25.50 -20.32
C VAL A 199 8.93 -24.06 -20.82
N ASN A 200 8.00 -23.22 -20.39
CA ASN A 200 7.96 -21.80 -20.68
C ASN A 200 8.30 -21.01 -19.41
N GLY A 201 9.33 -20.18 -19.48
CA GLY A 201 9.66 -19.21 -18.43
C GLY A 201 9.48 -17.80 -18.94
N ARG A 202 8.62 -16.98 -18.32
CA ARG A 202 8.37 -15.59 -18.70
C ARG A 202 8.65 -14.63 -17.56
N LEU A 203 9.29 -13.51 -17.88
CA LEU A 203 9.53 -12.41 -16.97
C LEU A 203 8.90 -11.13 -17.52
N TYR A 204 8.18 -10.41 -16.67
CA TYR A 204 7.48 -9.18 -16.98
C TYR A 204 7.96 -8.06 -16.06
N VAL A 205 8.32 -6.90 -16.62
CA VAL A 205 8.65 -5.70 -15.86
C VAL A 205 7.58 -4.64 -16.11
N MET A 206 7.04 -4.08 -15.03
CA MET A 206 6.10 -2.96 -15.04
C MET A 206 6.68 -1.82 -14.19
N ASN A 207 6.28 -0.57 -14.42
CA ASN A 207 6.57 0.52 -13.48
C ASN A 207 5.27 1.13 -12.94
N VAL A 208 5.36 1.64 -11.72
CA VAL A 208 4.36 2.52 -11.13
C VAL A 208 5.08 3.76 -10.61
N ALA A 209 4.49 4.94 -10.80
CA ALA A 209 5.03 6.19 -10.29
C ALA A 209 3.96 7.02 -9.59
N LEU A 210 4.40 7.84 -8.64
CA LEU A 210 3.56 8.81 -7.95
C LEU A 210 4.24 10.17 -7.91
N ASP A 211 3.40 11.20 -7.79
CA ASP A 211 3.80 12.57 -7.55
C ASP A 211 3.00 13.12 -6.37
N LEU A 212 3.69 13.53 -5.31
CA LEU A 212 3.13 14.10 -4.09
C LEU A 212 3.68 15.49 -3.83
N ARG A 213 2.86 16.32 -3.18
CA ARG A 213 3.20 17.68 -2.77
C ARG A 213 2.86 17.86 -1.31
N LEU A 214 3.77 18.49 -0.57
CA LEU A 214 3.55 18.98 0.76
C LEU A 214 3.26 20.49 0.67
N VAL A 215 2.16 20.91 1.27
CA VAL A 215 1.66 22.29 1.13
C VAL A 215 1.41 22.89 2.51
N ASP A 216 1.89 24.10 2.74
CA ASP A 216 1.54 24.87 3.95
C ASP A 216 0.07 25.26 3.91
N THR A 217 -0.68 24.93 4.98
CA THR A 217 -2.13 25.13 5.01
C THR A 217 -2.51 26.62 5.09
N ARG A 218 -1.65 27.47 5.65
CA ARG A 218 -1.91 28.90 5.87
C ARG A 218 -1.54 29.72 4.64
N THR A 219 -0.39 29.45 4.02
CA THR A 219 0.10 30.23 2.86
C THR A 219 -0.29 29.62 1.52
N LEU A 220 -0.64 28.34 1.49
CA LEU A 220 -0.84 27.53 0.27
C LEU A 220 0.41 27.39 -0.60
N GLU A 221 1.58 27.70 -0.05
CA GLU A 221 2.85 27.47 -0.71
C GLU A 221 3.19 25.97 -0.72
N VAL A 222 3.69 25.50 -1.87
CA VAL A 222 4.19 24.13 -2.00
C VAL A 222 5.61 24.11 -1.46
N VAL A 223 5.78 23.56 -0.26
CA VAL A 223 7.05 23.56 0.46
C VAL A 223 7.97 22.41 0.03
N ASP A 224 7.37 21.31 -0.45
CA ASP A 224 8.13 20.14 -0.91
C ASP A 224 7.33 19.35 -1.96
N VAL A 225 8.05 18.71 -2.88
CA VAL A 225 7.48 17.92 -3.98
C VAL A 225 8.30 16.65 -4.13
N ILE A 226 7.64 15.51 -4.25
CA ILE A 226 8.28 14.21 -4.40
C ILE A 226 7.69 13.49 -5.60
N SER A 227 8.55 13.12 -6.55
CA SER A 227 8.23 12.25 -7.67
C SER A 227 9.03 10.95 -7.55
N TYR A 228 8.36 9.81 -7.39
CA TYR A 228 9.03 8.51 -7.28
C TYR A 228 8.45 7.48 -8.22
N GLN A 229 9.33 6.59 -8.68
CA GLN A 229 8.97 5.46 -9.51
C GLN A 229 9.53 4.16 -8.93
N LYS A 230 8.74 3.09 -8.99
CA LYS A 230 9.17 1.73 -8.65
C LYS A 230 8.87 0.78 -9.81
N GLN A 231 9.83 -0.11 -10.09
CA GLN A 231 9.63 -1.23 -11.02
C GLN A 231 9.12 -2.45 -10.26
N ILE A 232 8.14 -3.14 -10.86
CA ILE A 232 7.47 -4.34 -10.34
C ILE A 232 7.85 -5.49 -11.27
N ILE A 233 8.32 -6.59 -10.69
CA ILE A 233 8.73 -7.77 -11.45
C ILE A 233 7.70 -8.88 -11.28
N GLY A 234 7.26 -9.42 -12.41
CA GLY A 234 6.43 -10.62 -12.50
C GLY A 234 7.20 -11.78 -13.12
N ARG A 235 6.99 -12.99 -12.59
CA ARG A 235 7.61 -14.22 -13.08
C ARG A 235 6.56 -15.31 -13.24
N GLU A 236 6.63 -16.02 -14.35
CA GLU A 236 5.75 -17.15 -14.65
C GLU A 236 6.60 -18.32 -15.14
N ILE A 237 6.44 -19.49 -14.51
CA ILE A 237 7.04 -20.75 -14.95
C ILE A 237 5.90 -21.71 -15.23
N LYS A 238 5.79 -22.15 -16.49
CA LYS A 238 4.79 -23.12 -16.95
C LYS A 238 5.49 -24.35 -17.51
N ALA A 239 5.19 -25.52 -16.97
CA ALA A 239 5.57 -26.80 -17.54
C ALA A 239 4.31 -27.50 -18.07
N GLY A 240 4.34 -27.94 -19.32
CA GLY A 240 3.24 -28.65 -19.97
C GLY A 240 3.73 -29.90 -20.69
N VAL A 241 2.90 -30.94 -20.71
CA VAL A 241 3.15 -32.18 -21.45
C VAL A 241 2.04 -32.37 -22.48
N PHE A 242 2.42 -32.64 -23.72
CA PHE A 242 1.55 -32.84 -24.87
C PHE A 242 1.76 -34.24 -25.45
N ASP A 243 0.68 -34.98 -25.64
CA ASP A 243 0.68 -36.25 -26.37
C ASP A 243 -0.33 -36.20 -27.52
N PHE A 244 0.08 -36.65 -28.70
CA PHE A 244 -0.68 -36.64 -29.95
C PHE A 244 -1.17 -38.05 -30.31
N PHE A 245 -1.85 -38.73 -29.38
CA PHE A 245 -2.38 -40.07 -29.65
C PHE A 245 -3.70 -40.00 -30.43
N ASN A 246 -3.71 -40.48 -31.69
CA ASN A 246 -4.91 -40.69 -32.52
C ASN A 246 -5.88 -39.48 -32.63
N GLY A 247 -5.35 -38.25 -32.76
CA GLY A 247 -6.15 -37.05 -33.04
C GLY A 247 -6.78 -36.36 -31.82
N ASN A 248 -6.48 -36.81 -30.60
CA ASN A 248 -6.92 -36.16 -29.36
C ASN A 248 -5.72 -35.49 -28.67
N ILE A 249 -5.87 -34.21 -28.34
CA ILE A 249 -4.85 -33.43 -27.63
C ILE A 249 -5.17 -33.53 -26.13
N PHE A 250 -4.29 -34.18 -25.36
CA PHE A 250 -4.35 -34.17 -23.90
C PHE A 250 -3.30 -33.17 -23.39
N ASP A 251 -3.75 -32.08 -22.76
CA ASP A 251 -2.89 -31.07 -22.11
C ASP A 251 -2.94 -31.29 -20.59
N VAL A 252 -1.79 -31.63 -20.01
CA VAL A 252 -1.58 -31.58 -18.57
C VAL A 252 -0.52 -30.52 -18.31
N SER A 253 -0.94 -29.38 -17.77
CA SER A 253 -0.07 -28.26 -17.42
C SER A 253 -0.04 -28.04 -15.91
N ALA A 254 1.16 -27.80 -15.39
CA ALA A 254 1.41 -27.37 -14.02
C ALA A 254 2.31 -26.12 -14.08
N GLY A 255 1.92 -25.05 -13.38
CA GLY A 255 2.65 -23.80 -13.40
C GLY A 255 2.66 -23.12 -12.04
N GLU A 256 3.79 -22.50 -11.73
CA GLU A 256 3.95 -21.64 -10.57
C GLU A 256 4.35 -20.24 -11.07
N GLY A 257 3.65 -19.22 -10.57
CA GLY A 257 3.88 -17.83 -10.95
C GLY A 257 3.79 -16.94 -9.73
N GLY A 258 4.60 -15.88 -9.73
CA GLY A 258 4.65 -14.88 -8.67
C GLY A 258 4.72 -13.49 -9.26
N LEU A 259 3.82 -12.62 -8.82
CA LEU A 259 3.82 -11.19 -9.16
C LEU A 259 4.05 -10.40 -7.87
N GLU A 260 4.99 -9.46 -7.89
CA GLU A 260 5.04 -8.48 -6.82
C GLU A 260 3.70 -7.72 -6.76
N PRO A 261 3.05 -7.61 -5.59
CA PRO A 261 1.74 -6.96 -5.51
C PRO A 261 1.83 -5.47 -5.84
N MET A 262 1.08 -5.03 -6.86
CA MET A 262 1.07 -3.62 -7.30
C MET A 262 0.68 -2.65 -6.17
N GLN A 263 -0.25 -3.07 -5.31
CA GLN A 263 -0.69 -2.21 -4.20
C GLN A 263 0.36 -2.12 -3.08
N LEU A 264 1.21 -3.14 -2.94
CA LEU A 264 2.36 -3.08 -2.05
C LEU A 264 3.43 -2.13 -2.60
N ALA A 265 3.62 -2.10 -3.93
CA ALA A 265 4.50 -1.15 -4.58
C ALA A 265 4.04 0.30 -4.37
N VAL A 266 2.75 0.59 -4.54
CA VAL A 266 2.17 1.92 -4.25
C VAL A 266 2.36 2.29 -2.77
N ARG A 267 2.09 1.35 -1.85
CA ARG A 267 2.35 1.58 -0.42
C ARG A 267 3.81 1.94 -0.16
N ALA A 268 4.75 1.22 -0.77
CA ALA A 268 6.18 1.46 -0.58
C ALA A 268 6.58 2.85 -1.07
N LEU A 269 6.09 3.27 -2.24
CA LEU A 269 6.33 4.62 -2.78
C LEU A 269 5.81 5.71 -1.82
N ILE A 270 4.59 5.54 -1.31
CA ILE A 270 3.97 6.50 -0.38
C ILE A 270 4.73 6.54 0.96
N GLU A 271 5.14 5.37 1.48
CA GLU A 271 5.92 5.30 2.71
C GLU A 271 7.28 5.97 2.57
N ARG A 272 8.00 5.78 1.44
CA ARG A 272 9.27 6.48 1.17
C ARG A 272 9.08 7.98 1.04
N ALA A 273 8.03 8.44 0.38
CA ALA A 273 7.75 9.87 0.21
C ALA A 273 7.39 10.53 1.55
N THR A 274 6.55 9.85 2.35
CA THR A 274 6.20 10.34 3.69
C THR A 274 7.42 10.38 4.60
N LEU A 275 8.33 9.41 4.49
CA LEU A 275 9.55 9.39 5.26
C LEU A 275 10.42 10.61 4.96
N GLU A 276 10.56 10.99 3.70
CA GLU A 276 11.32 12.18 3.28
C GLU A 276 10.67 13.48 3.77
N PHE A 277 9.36 13.67 3.53
CA PHE A 277 8.65 14.83 4.05
C PHE A 277 8.82 14.98 5.56
N MET A 278 8.73 13.88 6.31
CA MET A 278 8.81 13.92 7.76
C MET A 278 10.24 14.13 8.26
N ALA A 279 11.25 13.55 7.58
CA ALA A 279 12.65 13.85 7.88
C ALA A 279 12.94 15.35 7.72
N ASN A 280 12.45 15.95 6.63
CA ASN A 280 12.57 17.38 6.34
C ASN A 280 11.88 18.24 7.41
N LEU A 281 10.63 17.90 7.78
CA LEU A 281 9.87 18.62 8.81
C LEU A 281 10.51 18.49 10.21
N TYR A 282 11.20 17.39 10.49
CA TYR A 282 11.96 17.21 11.72
C TYR A 282 13.37 17.83 11.70
N GLY A 283 13.74 18.53 10.62
CA GLY A 283 15.03 19.21 10.50
C GLY A 283 16.21 18.24 10.40
N VAL A 284 15.98 17.06 9.84
CA VAL A 284 17.01 16.05 9.60
C VAL A 284 17.45 16.14 8.14
N SER A 285 18.76 15.99 7.87
CA SER A 285 19.35 16.07 6.52
C SER A 285 18.85 15.02 5.51
N GLY A 286 17.95 14.13 5.94
CA GLY A 286 17.30 13.14 5.09
C GLY A 286 16.81 11.93 5.87
N PRO A 287 16.29 10.90 5.18
CA PRO A 287 15.85 9.67 5.81
C PRO A 287 17.02 8.85 6.40
N ASP A 288 18.27 9.18 6.10
CA ASP A 288 19.48 8.40 6.40
C ASP A 288 19.71 8.12 7.89
N ILE A 289 19.16 8.94 8.79
CA ILE A 289 19.21 8.67 10.24
C ILE A 289 18.47 7.36 10.58
N CYS A 290 17.41 7.04 9.82
CA CYS A 290 16.49 5.95 10.11
C CYS A 290 16.37 4.93 8.99
N LEU A 291 16.82 5.26 7.79
CA LEU A 291 16.79 4.38 6.63
C LEU A 291 18.19 3.82 6.39
N SER A 292 18.29 2.49 6.43
CA SER A 292 19.54 1.82 6.13
C SER A 292 19.88 2.02 4.64
N PRO A 293 21.15 2.33 4.29
CA PRO A 293 21.55 2.47 2.88
C PRO A 293 21.36 1.20 2.04
N LYS A 294 21.16 0.03 2.66
CA LYS A 294 20.81 -1.21 1.95
C LYS A 294 19.37 -1.22 1.47
N ASP A 295 18.53 -0.40 2.10
CA ASP A 295 17.10 -0.28 1.86
C ASP A 295 16.74 1.05 1.15
N ASP A 296 17.73 1.95 0.95
CA ASP A 296 17.60 3.15 0.11
C ASP A 296 18.41 3.02 -1.19
N PHE A 297 17.69 2.85 -2.31
CA PHE A 297 18.31 2.79 -3.63
C PHE A 297 18.42 4.18 -4.30
N LEU A 298 18.03 5.25 -3.61
CA LEU A 298 18.07 6.63 -4.12
C LEU A 298 19.40 7.37 -3.86
N ASN A 299 20.43 6.69 -3.32
CA ASN A 299 21.82 7.15 -3.17
C ASN A 299 22.00 8.68 -3.01
N ASP A 300 21.95 9.12 -1.75
CA ASP A 300 22.63 10.31 -1.19
C ASP A 300 22.25 11.71 -1.73
N ALA A 301 21.03 11.89 -2.23
CA ALA A 301 20.54 13.25 -2.50
C ALA A 301 19.04 13.39 -2.21
N THR A 302 18.71 13.72 -0.97
CA THR A 302 17.45 14.41 -0.61
C THR A 302 17.31 15.77 -1.30
N LEU A 303 18.42 16.28 -1.86
CA LEU A 303 18.49 17.40 -2.80
C LEU A 303 18.67 16.83 -4.23
N GLY A 304 17.64 16.15 -4.76
CA GLY A 304 17.78 15.29 -5.94
C GLY A 304 16.68 15.46 -6.99
N LYS A 305 16.80 14.69 -8.08
CA LYS A 305 15.93 14.68 -9.29
C LYS A 305 14.42 14.53 -9.00
N THR A 306 14.03 14.20 -7.78
CA THR A 306 12.67 13.92 -7.34
C THR A 306 11.95 15.14 -6.76
N GLY A 307 12.65 16.27 -6.62
CA GLY A 307 12.12 17.55 -6.14
C GLY A 307 13.11 18.27 -5.22
N GLY A 308 13.02 19.61 -5.18
CA GLY A 308 13.92 20.44 -4.39
C GLY A 308 13.32 20.78 -3.04
N TYR A 309 14.03 20.45 -1.96
CA TYR A 309 13.75 20.89 -0.61
C TYR A 309 13.74 22.42 -0.52
N THR A 310 12.61 23.00 -0.09
CA THR A 310 12.58 24.35 0.46
C THR A 310 12.26 24.24 1.95
N PRO A 311 13.18 24.63 2.86
CA PRO A 311 12.92 24.58 4.29
C PRO A 311 11.64 25.37 4.62
N ALA A 312 10.60 24.67 5.09
CA ALA A 312 9.38 25.33 5.58
C ALA A 312 9.65 26.16 6.85
N TYR A 313 10.74 25.85 7.56
CA TYR A 313 11.29 26.62 8.66
C TYR A 313 12.80 26.77 8.44
N ASP A 314 13.34 27.98 8.54
CA ASP A 314 14.79 28.24 8.51
C ASP A 314 15.42 27.76 9.83
N ASN A 315 15.49 26.45 10.00
CA ASN A 315 16.04 25.77 11.17
C ASN A 315 17.25 24.89 10.82
N LEU A 316 17.72 24.95 9.57
CA LEU A 316 18.95 24.28 9.13
C LEU A 316 20.14 24.80 9.94
N GLU A 317 20.28 26.11 10.13
CA GLU A 317 21.36 26.65 10.95
C GLU A 317 21.29 26.16 12.41
N THR A 318 20.09 25.95 12.98
CA THR A 318 19.94 25.47 14.36
C THR A 318 20.08 23.96 14.55
N ASN A 319 20.00 23.14 13.49
CA ASN A 319 20.11 21.67 13.55
C ASN A 319 21.27 21.09 12.72
N ASN A 320 22.03 21.90 11.98
CA ASN A 320 23.20 21.43 11.23
C ASN A 320 24.41 21.17 12.14
N ALA A 321 25.26 20.22 11.73
CA ALA A 321 26.48 19.84 12.43
C ALA A 321 27.41 21.02 12.78
N GLY A 322 27.37 22.11 12.00
CA GLY A 322 28.19 23.31 12.22
C GLY A 322 27.86 24.09 13.51
N THR A 323 26.64 24.00 14.06
CA THR A 323 26.32 24.67 15.35
C THR A 323 26.68 23.83 16.58
N ARG A 324 27.17 22.58 16.39
CA ARG A 324 27.76 21.76 17.46
C ARG A 324 29.25 22.05 17.69
N GLU A 325 29.88 22.79 16.80
CA GLU A 325 31.31 23.12 16.85
C GLU A 325 31.62 24.42 17.62
N ASP A 326 30.60 25.12 18.14
CA ASP A 326 30.80 26.30 19.00
C ASP A 326 30.68 25.94 20.50
N PRO A 327 31.80 25.62 21.18
CA PRO A 327 31.82 25.35 22.61
C PRO A 327 31.50 26.57 23.49
N SER A 328 31.36 27.79 22.92
CA SER A 328 31.16 29.03 23.69
C SER A 328 29.69 29.43 23.91
N ARG A 329 28.74 28.71 23.30
CA ARG A 329 27.28 28.98 23.40
C ARG A 329 26.73 29.00 24.84
N TRP A 330 27.36 28.29 25.76
CA TRP A 330 26.93 28.17 27.15
C TRP A 330 27.57 29.20 28.09
N HIS A 331 28.46 30.05 27.57
CA HIS A 331 29.22 31.03 28.33
C HIS A 331 29.03 32.45 27.80
N ASN A 332 27.79 32.90 27.56
CA ASN A 332 27.54 34.34 27.52
C ASN A 332 26.06 34.74 27.68
N THR A 333 25.52 34.59 28.90
CA THR A 333 24.44 35.47 29.39
C THR A 333 24.54 35.64 30.91
N SER A 334 25.68 36.11 31.40
CA SER A 334 25.79 36.68 32.76
C SER A 334 26.68 37.92 32.79
N ASN A 335 26.35 38.93 31.98
CA ASN A 335 26.48 40.36 32.32
C ASN A 335 26.19 41.25 31.11
N ARG A 336 25.01 41.88 31.09
CA ARG A 336 24.91 43.33 30.83
C ARG A 336 23.49 43.81 31.15
N SER A 337 23.30 44.15 32.42
CA SER A 337 22.32 45.13 32.83
C SER A 337 22.76 46.54 32.41
N SER A 338 21.79 47.36 32.02
CA SER A 338 21.73 48.82 32.19
C SER A 338 22.53 49.71 31.21
N GLY A 339 21.83 50.55 30.45
CA GLY A 339 22.44 51.72 29.80
C GLY A 339 21.67 52.40 28.66
N ASN A 340 20.56 53.08 28.98
CA ASN A 340 20.15 54.45 28.56
C ASN A 340 20.48 55.03 27.15
N GLY A 341 19.48 55.67 26.52
CA GLY A 341 19.58 56.71 25.46
C GLY A 341 18.53 56.51 24.34
N ARG A 342 17.40 57.25 24.24
CA ARG A 342 17.25 58.62 23.63
C ARG A 342 18.16 58.79 22.41
N TYR A 343 17.68 59.03 21.18
CA TYR A 343 16.64 59.96 20.69
C TYR A 343 15.69 59.31 19.69
#